data_AF-A0A1F5JE66-F1
#
_entry.id   AF-A0A1F5JE66-F1
#
_cell.length_a   1.000
_cell.length_b   1.000
_cell.length_c   1.000
_cell.angle_alpha   90.00
_cell.angle_beta   90.00
_cell.angle_gamma   90.00
#
_symmetry.space_group_name_H-M   'P 1'
#
loop_
_entity.id
_entity.type
_entity.pdbx_description
1 polymer ?
#
loop_
_entity_poly.entity_id
_entity_poly.type
_entity_poly.pdbx_seq_one_letter_code
_entity_poly.pdbx_strand_id
1 'polypeptide(L)'
;MDASYVIGQDNFTSSDTGVSATRIKSAESVADVVIGQGNFTSSSANQGGSANANTLNFPWGIECDSKGRLFIDDMSNNRILL
;
A
#
# COMPACT_ATOMS: atom_id res chain seq x y z
N MET A 1 -13.65 22.84 36.26
CA MET A 1 -14.30 22.58 34.95
C MET A 1 -13.47 21.50 34.30
N ASP A 2 -14.00 20.28 34.27
CA ASP A 2 -13.24 19.06 33.98
C ASP A 2 -12.73 19.02 32.54
N ALA A 3 -11.43 18.80 32.36
CA ALA A 3 -10.89 18.36 31.09
C ALA A 3 -11.37 16.91 30.86
N SER A 4 -12.46 16.76 30.11
CA SER A 4 -13.03 15.45 29.78
C SER A 4 -12.12 14.76 28.77
N TYR A 5 -11.32 13.79 29.24
CA TYR A 5 -10.66 12.83 28.35
C TYR A 5 -11.75 11.94 27.72
N VAL A 6 -12.21 12.29 26.52
CA VAL A 6 -13.10 11.41 25.75
C VAL A 6 -12.23 10.45 24.96
N ILE A 7 -12.19 9.20 25.41
CA ILE A 7 -11.62 8.08 24.65
C ILE A 7 -12.22 8.08 23.24
N GLY A 8 -11.41 8.41 22.23
CA GLY A 8 -11.81 8.46 20.81
C GLY A 8 -11.65 9.80 20.09
N GLN A 9 -11.25 10.88 20.78
CA GLN A 9 -10.97 12.16 20.10
C GLN A 9 -9.58 12.20 19.48
N ASP A 10 -9.48 12.75 18.26
CA ASP A 10 -8.22 12.91 17.53
C ASP A 10 -7.35 14.04 18.09
N ASN A 11 -7.95 15.01 18.81
CA ASN A 11 -7.25 16.15 19.39
C ASN A 11 -7.68 16.38 20.85
N PHE A 12 -6.71 16.63 21.72
CA PHE A 12 -6.89 17.05 23.09
C PHE A 12 -6.30 18.45 23.29
N THR A 13 -7.06 19.37 23.89
CA THR A 13 -6.57 20.70 24.28
C THR A 13 -6.93 20.95 25.74
N SER A 14 -5.94 21.15 26.60
CA SER A 14 -6.15 21.54 28.00
C SER A 14 -6.22 23.06 28.12
N SER A 15 -7.32 23.57 28.68
CA SER A 15 -7.50 25.01 28.91
C SER A 15 -6.67 25.57 30.06
N ASP A 16 -6.18 24.71 30.96
CA ASP A 16 -5.46 25.11 32.18
C ASP A 16 -3.93 25.06 32.00
N THR A 17 -3.44 24.08 31.24
CA THR A 17 -2.00 23.90 31.01
C THR A 17 -1.53 24.41 29.63
N GLY A 18 -2.45 24.78 28.74
CA GLY A 18 -2.15 25.18 27.37
C GLY A 18 -1.63 24.05 26.47
N VAL A 19 -1.58 22.80 26.97
CA VAL A 19 -1.08 21.65 26.21
C VAL A 19 -2.13 21.23 25.19
N SER A 20 -1.72 21.22 23.93
CA SER A 20 -2.48 20.64 22.83
C SER A 20 -1.77 19.38 22.34
N ALA A 21 -2.49 18.27 22.25
CA ALA A 21 -1.98 17.00 21.76
C ALA A 21 -2.88 16.49 20.64
N THR A 22 -2.29 16.21 19.49
CA THR A 22 -2.95 15.54 18.35
C THR A 22 -2.55 14.09 18.35
N ARG A 23 -3.51 13.17 18.26
CA ARG A 23 -3.21 11.77 17.95
C ARG A 23 -2.59 11.73 16.55
N ILE A 24 -1.33 11.31 16.46
CA ILE A 24 -0.73 10.97 15.17
C ILE A 24 -1.50 9.76 14.64
N LYS A 25 -2.38 9.97 13.66
CA LYS A 25 -2.94 8.86 12.89
C LYS A 25 -1.74 8.16 12.27
N SER A 26 -1.58 6.87 12.54
CA SER A 26 -0.64 6.06 11.76
C SER A 26 -0.96 6.33 10.29
N ALA A 27 0.05 6.68 9.50
CA ALA A 27 -0.13 6.72 8.06
C ALA A 27 -0.77 5.40 7.63
N GLU A 28 -1.78 5.46 6.76
CA GLU A 28 -2.28 4.25 6.10
C GLU A 28 -1.07 3.53 5.50
N SER A 29 -0.96 2.21 5.72
CA SER A 29 0.21 1.46 5.26
C SER A 29 0.25 1.49 3.74
N VAL A 30 1.03 2.41 3.18
CA VAL A 30 1.35 2.43 1.76
C VAL A 30 2.20 1.20 1.45
N ALA A 31 2.05 0.65 0.26
CA ALA A 31 2.97 -0.39 -0.18
C ALA A 31 4.39 0.19 -0.24
N ASP A 32 5.39 -0.62 0.08
CA ASP A 32 6.80 -0.23 -0.04
C ASP A 32 7.29 -0.35 -1.49
N VAL A 33 6.71 -1.29 -2.25
CA VAL A 33 7.08 -1.60 -3.63
C VAL A 33 5.83 -1.93 -4.43
N VAL A 34 5.81 -1.51 -5.69
CA VAL A 34 4.77 -1.84 -6.66
C VAL A 34 5.40 -2.51 -7.86
N ILE A 35 4.92 -3.71 -8.19
CA ILE A 35 5.35 -4.49 -9.35
C ILE A 35 4.17 -4.57 -10.32
N GLY A 36 4.43 -4.37 -11.61
CA GLY A 36 3.40 -4.50 -12.66
C GLY A 36 2.57 -3.23 -12.94
N GLN A 37 2.71 -2.18 -12.11
CA GLN A 37 2.00 -0.91 -12.25
C GLN A 37 2.97 0.28 -12.25
N GLY A 38 2.52 1.42 -12.78
CA GLY A 38 3.35 2.63 -12.91
C GLY A 38 3.46 3.44 -11.63
N ASN A 39 2.55 3.25 -10.67
CA ASN A 39 2.53 3.94 -9.39
C ASN A 39 1.65 3.19 -8.37
N PHE A 40 1.62 3.70 -7.13
CA PHE A 40 0.89 3.14 -5.99
C PHE A 40 -0.64 3.25 -6.06
N THR A 41 -1.18 3.94 -7.05
CA THR A 41 -2.63 4.21 -7.16
C THR A 41 -3.25 3.68 -8.45
N SER A 42 -2.45 3.29 -9.45
CA SER A 42 -2.90 2.70 -10.70
C SER A 42 -3.22 1.21 -10.58
N SER A 43 -4.22 0.75 -11.33
CA SER A 43 -4.70 -0.64 -11.32
C SER A 43 -5.04 -1.18 -12.71
N SER A 44 -4.62 -0.50 -13.78
CA SER A 44 -4.94 -0.90 -15.15
C SER A 44 -4.12 -2.11 -15.58
N ALA A 45 -4.78 -3.11 -16.17
CA ALA A 45 -4.14 -4.24 -16.83
C ALA A 45 -3.07 -3.74 -17.81
N ASN A 46 -1.87 -4.29 -17.72
CA ASN A 46 -0.72 -3.88 -18.51
C ASN A 46 -0.43 -2.36 -18.55
N GLN A 47 -0.75 -1.62 -17.48
CA GLN A 47 -0.70 -0.15 -17.45
C GLN A 47 -1.51 0.53 -18.58
N GLY A 48 -2.54 -0.16 -19.10
CA GLY A 48 -3.35 0.27 -20.23
C GLY A 48 -2.75 -0.03 -21.61
N GLY A 49 -1.60 -0.70 -21.68
CA GLY A 49 -0.89 -1.02 -22.92
C GLY A 49 -0.81 -2.51 -23.24
N SER A 50 0.20 -2.87 -24.03
CA SER A 50 0.55 -4.27 -24.31
C SER A 50 1.43 -4.84 -23.20
N ALA A 51 1.41 -6.17 -23.04
CA ALA A 51 2.26 -6.87 -22.09
C ALA A 51 3.75 -6.58 -22.35
N ASN A 52 4.49 -6.19 -21.31
CA ASN A 52 5.93 -5.92 -21.37
C ASN A 52 6.63 -6.53 -20.14
N ALA A 53 7.93 -6.27 -19.95
CA ALA A 53 8.70 -6.87 -18.85
C ALA A 53 8.28 -6.39 -17.44
N ASN A 54 7.67 -5.21 -17.30
CA ASN A 54 7.31 -4.59 -16.03
C ASN A 54 5.80 -4.36 -15.86
N THR A 55 4.98 -5.10 -16.61
CA THR A 55 3.52 -5.03 -16.53
C THR A 55 2.90 -6.38 -16.21
N LEU A 56 1.73 -6.34 -15.56
CA LEU A 56 0.94 -7.53 -15.23
C LEU A 56 -0.51 -7.36 -15.67
N ASN A 57 -1.17 -8.49 -15.93
CA ASN A 57 -2.59 -8.59 -16.18
C ASN A 57 -3.16 -9.84 -15.48
N PHE A 58 -3.91 -9.59 -14.41
CA PHE A 58 -4.55 -10.62 -13.59
C PHE A 58 -3.56 -11.73 -13.13
N PRO A 59 -2.46 -11.38 -12.44
CA PRO A 59 -1.53 -12.38 -11.95
C PRO A 59 -2.20 -13.28 -10.90
N TRP A 60 -1.96 -14.58 -10.94
CA TRP A 60 -2.61 -15.56 -10.07
C TRP A 60 -1.69 -16.11 -8.97
N GLY A 61 -0.44 -16.40 -9.33
CA GLY A 61 0.53 -17.07 -8.46
C GLY A 61 1.85 -16.31 -8.36
N ILE A 62 2.50 -16.43 -7.21
CA ILE A 62 3.82 -15.85 -6.93
C ILE A 62 4.65 -16.87 -6.13
N GLU A 63 5.91 -17.04 -6.49
CA GLU A 63 6.84 -17.97 -5.82
C GLU A 63 8.27 -17.40 -5.84
N CYS A 64 9.08 -17.74 -4.84
CA CYS A 64 10.48 -17.33 -4.77
C CYS A 64 11.39 -18.55 -4.70
N ASP A 65 12.47 -18.56 -5.49
CA ASP A 65 13.47 -19.61 -5.33
C ASP A 65 14.46 -19.31 -4.18
N SER A 66 15.30 -20.30 -3.86
CA SER A 66 16.35 -20.18 -2.83
C SER A 66 17.45 -19.16 -3.15
N LYS A 67 17.46 -18.60 -4.37
CA LYS A 67 18.38 -17.54 -4.81
C LYS A 67 17.71 -16.16 -4.79
N GLY A 68 16.45 -16.08 -4.37
CA GLY A 68 15.69 -14.84 -4.28
C GLY A 68 15.12 -14.34 -5.61
N ARG A 69 15.02 -15.20 -6.64
CA ARG A 69 14.33 -14.85 -7.89
C ARG A 69 12.83 -14.98 -7.69
N LEU A 70 12.08 -14.00 -8.20
CA LEU A 70 10.63 -13.92 -8.05
C LEU A 70 9.95 -14.40 -9.33
N PHE A 71 9.10 -15.41 -9.21
CA PHE A 71 8.33 -15.97 -10.32
C PHE A 71 6.88 -15.49 -10.18
N ILE A 72 6.33 -14.92 -11.25
CA ILE A 72 4.94 -14.43 -11.26
C ILE A 72 4.19 -15.09 -12.41
N ASP A 73 3.08 -15.74 -12.10
CA ASP A 73 2.12 -16.26 -13.08
C ASP A 73 1.20 -15.13 -13.55
N ASP A 74 1.51 -14.56 -14.71
CA ASP A 74 0.80 -13.45 -15.34
C ASP A 74 -0.34 -13.99 -16.23
N MET A 75 -1.35 -14.56 -15.56
CA MET A 75 -2.35 -15.47 -16.13
C MET A 75 -3.03 -14.93 -17.40
N SER A 76 -3.54 -13.70 -17.40
CA SER A 76 -4.26 -13.19 -18.57
C SER A 76 -3.35 -12.85 -19.75
N ASN A 77 -2.04 -12.77 -19.52
CA ASN A 77 -1.03 -12.64 -20.57
C ASN A 77 -0.42 -14.01 -20.97
N ASN A 78 -0.87 -15.13 -20.37
CA ASN A 78 -0.41 -16.49 -20.64
C ASN A 78 1.13 -16.65 -20.55
N ARG A 79 1.75 -16.10 -19.51
CA ARG A 79 3.22 -16.13 -19.35
C ARG A 79 3.65 -16.19 -17.88
N ILE A 80 4.89 -16.63 -17.66
CA ILE A 80 5.59 -16.53 -16.38
C ILE A 80 6.68 -15.45 -16.50
N LEU A 81 6.75 -14.54 -15.52
CA LEU A 81 7.83 -13.56 -15.37
C LEU A 81 8.84 -14.00 -14.30
N LEU A 82 10.09 -13.53 -14.42
CA LEU A 82 11.28 -13.92 -13.63
C LEU A 82 11.99 -12.71 -13.04
#